data_AF-I4W877-F1
#
_entry.id   AF-I4W877-F1
#
_cell.length_a   1.000
_cell.length_b   1.000
_cell.length_c   1.000
_cell.angle_alpha   90.00
_cell.angle_beta   90.00
_cell.angle_gamma   90.00
#
_symmetry.space_group_name_H-M   'P 1'
#
loop_
_entity.id
_entity.type
_entity.pdbx_description
1 polymer ?
#
loop_
_entity_poly.entity_id
_entity_poly.type
_entity_poly.pdbx_seq_one_letter_code
_entity_poly.pdbx_strand_id
1 'polypeptide(L)'
;MILFAYAVLFAGISSSSKDYSNYINMFQEIGASALAYPEKVFLGKDPLFGVLITWIQAVGLGSQWMFLVAVGFGLSLKARAFQRIFGAYITPFFVMVCLSYFSHEFAQIRLAIALGFSFLALLEICNGKKVRWLIYSMLAVGFHASAILVVIFELPMLFGLQRYQWIISVFMLLVIAGVGNILSQMGKFDGRVLEYVGEHFDMTVSMVLVALFKSGVLSYMAAILVALSRFVWLT
;
A
#
# COMPACT_ATOMS: atom_id res chain seq x y z
N MET A 1 16.19 -5.32 17.23
CA MET A 1 16.11 -3.88 17.58
C MET A 1 17.11 -3.01 16.83
N ILE A 2 18.42 -3.31 16.88
CA ILE A 2 19.46 -2.46 16.26
C ILE A 2 19.27 -2.30 14.74
N LEU A 3 19.02 -3.39 14.01
CA LEU A 3 18.75 -3.33 12.56
C LEU A 3 17.48 -2.54 12.19
N PHE A 4 16.47 -2.54 13.07
CA PHE A 4 15.25 -1.77 12.88
C PHE A 4 15.50 -0.28 13.08
N ALA A 5 16.21 0.09 14.15
CA ALA A 5 16.61 1.47 14.38
C ALA A 5 17.49 1.99 13.24
N TYR A 6 18.45 1.18 12.77
CA TYR A 6 19.27 1.52 11.61
C TYR A 6 18.42 1.74 10.35
N ALA A 7 17.48 0.84 10.07
CA ALA A 7 16.58 0.95 8.92
C ALA A 7 15.69 2.21 8.98
N VAL A 8 15.18 2.56 10.16
CA VAL A 8 14.35 3.75 10.34
C VAL A 8 15.19 5.02 10.19
N LEU A 9 16.35 5.08 10.84
CA LEU A 9 17.20 6.28 10.82
C LEU A 9 17.78 6.51 9.42
N PHE A 10 18.35 5.50 8.78
CA PHE A 10 19.01 5.69 7.49
C PHE A 10 18.00 5.99 6.37
N ALA A 11 16.83 5.35 6.34
CA ALA A 11 15.79 5.70 5.36
C ALA A 11 15.09 7.02 5.70
N GLY A 12 14.87 7.31 6.98
CA GLY A 12 14.18 8.50 7.43
C GLY A 12 15.04 9.75 7.47
N ILE A 13 16.37 9.66 7.37
CA ILE A 13 17.32 10.81 7.26
C ILE A 13 17.68 11.12 5.80
N SER A 14 17.37 10.21 4.86
CA SER A 14 17.68 10.41 3.45
C SER A 14 17.03 11.69 2.91
N SER A 15 17.86 12.58 2.36
CA SER A 15 17.48 13.90 1.84
C SER A 15 17.51 13.97 0.30
N SER A 16 17.71 12.84 -0.38
CA SER A 16 17.84 12.80 -1.84
C SER A 16 17.02 11.68 -2.45
N SER A 17 15.92 12.05 -3.10
CA SER A 17 15.20 11.17 -4.01
C SER A 17 14.41 11.94 -5.05
N LYS A 18 13.98 11.26 -6.11
CA LYS A 18 13.22 11.83 -7.22
C LYS A 18 11.99 12.63 -6.77
N ASP A 19 11.36 12.20 -5.68
CA ASP A 19 10.13 12.81 -5.18
C ASP A 19 10.33 13.61 -3.87
N TYR A 20 11.54 13.65 -3.29
CA TYR A 20 11.77 14.29 -1.99
C TYR A 20 11.18 15.70 -1.90
N SER A 21 11.52 16.55 -2.87
CA SER A 21 11.05 17.94 -2.96
C SER A 21 9.53 18.04 -2.99
N ASN A 22 8.84 17.14 -3.71
CA ASN A 22 7.38 17.13 -3.76
C ASN A 22 6.76 16.88 -2.38
N TYR A 23 7.38 16.05 -1.54
CA TYR A 23 6.87 15.77 -0.19
C TYR A 23 7.20 16.89 0.79
N ILE A 24 8.34 17.56 0.62
CA ILE A 24 8.65 18.79 1.37
C ILE A 24 7.67 19.90 1.02
N ASN A 25 7.40 20.12 -0.27
CA ASN A 25 6.43 21.10 -0.74
C ASN A 25 5.03 20.79 -0.21
N MET A 26 4.59 19.54 -0.32
CA MET A 26 3.30 19.10 0.24
C MET A 26 3.23 19.33 1.76
N PHE A 27 4.31 19.05 2.51
CA PHE A 27 4.36 19.36 3.94
C PHE A 27 4.18 20.87 4.17
N GLN A 28 4.91 21.71 3.44
CA GLN A 28 4.81 23.17 3.56
C GLN A 28 3.44 23.71 3.16
N GLU A 29 2.86 23.21 2.07
CA GLU A 29 1.53 23.58 1.57
C GLU A 29 0.44 23.24 2.58
N ILE A 30 0.49 22.05 3.20
CA ILE A 30 -0.43 21.70 4.27
C ILE A 30 -0.23 22.64 5.47
N GLY A 31 1.02 22.95 5.84
CA GLY A 31 1.30 23.86 6.95
C GLY A 31 0.76 25.28 6.71
N ALA A 32 0.96 25.81 5.51
CA ALA A 32 0.56 27.16 5.11
C ALA A 32 -0.91 27.29 4.69
N SER A 33 -1.60 26.17 4.43
CA SER A 33 -2.98 26.17 3.97
C SER A 33 -3.94 26.70 5.03
N ALA A 34 -4.79 27.64 4.60
CA ALA A 34 -5.92 28.18 5.36
C ALA A 34 -7.16 27.26 5.37
N LEU A 35 -7.10 26.11 4.68
CA LEU A 35 -8.21 25.16 4.67
C LEU A 35 -8.48 24.62 6.08
N ALA A 36 -9.76 24.48 6.40
CA ALA A 36 -10.20 23.82 7.63
C ALA A 36 -10.08 22.30 7.50
N TYR A 37 -10.28 21.61 8.62
CA TYR A 37 -10.55 20.17 8.59
C TYR A 37 -12.00 19.93 8.12
N PRO A 38 -12.25 18.92 7.28
CA PRO A 38 -11.32 17.87 6.84
C PRO A 38 -10.58 18.17 5.52
N GLU A 39 -10.89 19.25 4.81
CA GLU A 39 -10.36 19.53 3.47
C GLU A 39 -8.83 19.57 3.43
N LYS A 40 -8.22 20.14 4.48
CA LYS A 40 -6.77 20.23 4.67
C LYS A 40 -6.04 18.90 4.53
N VAL A 41 -6.68 17.79 4.93
CA VAL A 41 -6.08 16.45 4.90
C VAL A 41 -5.93 15.92 3.48
N PHE A 42 -6.81 16.33 2.56
CA PHE A 42 -6.81 15.83 1.18
C PHE A 42 -5.66 16.40 0.33
N LEU A 43 -4.97 17.43 0.83
CA LEU A 43 -3.71 17.91 0.24
C LEU A 43 -2.57 16.88 0.36
N GLY A 44 -2.67 15.91 1.29
CA GLY A 44 -1.64 14.89 1.55
C GLY A 44 -1.49 13.79 0.49
N LYS A 45 -2.06 13.98 -0.72
CA LYS A 45 -2.27 12.98 -1.78
C LYS A 45 -3.10 11.75 -1.38
N ASP A 46 -2.89 11.18 -0.20
CA ASP A 46 -3.68 10.12 0.43
C ASP A 46 -4.18 10.61 1.82
N PRO A 47 -5.45 10.39 2.21
CA PRO A 47 -6.02 11.01 3.41
C PRO A 47 -5.27 10.72 4.72
N LEU A 48 -4.91 9.46 5.01
CA LEU A 48 -4.20 9.15 6.25
C LEU A 48 -2.75 9.66 6.25
N PHE A 49 -2.17 9.84 5.07
CA PHE A 49 -0.89 10.52 4.96
C PHE A 49 -1.01 12.02 5.25
N GLY A 50 -2.09 12.67 4.81
CA GLY A 50 -2.43 14.04 5.22
C GLY A 50 -2.68 14.17 6.72
N VAL A 51 -3.38 13.19 7.34
CA VAL A 51 -3.56 13.15 8.80
C VAL A 51 -2.21 13.04 9.49
N LEU A 52 -1.32 12.17 9.01
CA LEU A 52 0.03 12.04 9.56
C LEU A 52 0.79 13.37 9.50
N ILE A 53 0.79 14.05 8.36
CA ILE A 53 1.47 15.36 8.20
C ILE A 53 0.91 16.39 9.16
N THR A 54 -0.41 16.53 9.19
CA THR A 54 -1.05 17.53 10.06
C THR A 54 -0.81 17.25 11.54
N TRP A 55 -0.78 15.97 11.95
CA TRP A 55 -0.41 15.59 13.31
C TRP A 55 1.04 15.99 13.65
N ILE A 56 1.98 15.71 12.74
CA ILE A 56 3.40 16.08 12.92
C ILE A 56 3.58 17.59 13.05
N GLN A 57 2.83 18.37 12.25
CA GLN A 57 2.82 19.82 12.35
C GLN A 57 2.21 20.32 13.66
N ALA A 58 1.11 19.70 14.11
CA ALA A 58 0.44 20.06 15.35
C ALA A 58 1.34 19.89 16.59
N VAL A 59 2.29 18.95 16.54
CA VAL A 59 3.30 18.75 17.60
C VAL A 59 4.59 19.58 17.39
N GLY A 60 4.63 20.47 16.40
CA GLY A 60 5.75 21.38 16.14
C GLY A 60 6.98 20.72 15.52
N LEU A 61 6.82 19.53 14.91
CA LEU A 61 7.92 18.79 14.29
C LEU A 61 8.08 19.17 12.81
N GLY A 62 9.33 19.14 12.33
CA GLY A 62 9.66 19.39 10.92
C GLY A 62 9.35 18.23 9.99
N SER A 63 9.45 18.48 8.69
CA SER A 63 9.20 17.49 7.62
C SER A 63 10.03 16.21 7.73
N GLN A 64 11.21 16.24 8.35
CA GLN A 64 12.02 15.04 8.56
C GLN A 64 11.29 13.97 9.39
N TRP A 65 10.49 14.40 10.36
CA TRP A 65 9.72 13.50 11.21
C TRP A 65 8.60 12.80 10.44
N MET A 66 8.06 13.41 9.39
CA MET A 66 7.12 12.75 8.48
C MET A 66 7.75 11.49 7.88
N PHE A 67 8.99 11.58 7.41
CA PHE A 67 9.68 10.44 6.83
C PHE A 67 10.01 9.37 7.87
N LEU A 68 10.55 9.77 9.02
CA LEU A 68 10.90 8.85 10.11
C LEU A 68 9.67 8.07 10.61
N VAL A 69 8.57 8.76 10.87
CA VAL A 69 7.34 8.12 11.35
C VAL A 69 6.75 7.22 10.27
N ALA A 70 6.69 7.67 9.01
CA ALA A 70 6.16 6.87 7.92
C ALA A 70 6.95 5.57 7.69
N VAL A 71 8.28 5.64 7.67
CA VAL A 71 9.16 4.47 7.57
C VAL A 71 9.00 3.55 8.78
N GLY A 72 9.01 4.12 9.98
CA GLY A 72 8.82 3.38 11.22
C GLY A 72 7.50 2.61 11.23
N PHE A 73 6.42 3.24 10.76
CA PHE A 73 5.11 2.63 10.66
C PHE A 73 5.09 1.50 9.64
N GLY A 74 5.62 1.73 8.43
CA GLY A 74 5.67 0.72 7.37
C GLY A 74 6.48 -0.52 7.77
N LEU A 75 7.64 -0.33 8.41
CA LEU A 75 8.45 -1.44 8.89
C LEU A 75 7.80 -2.18 10.06
N SER A 76 7.22 -1.46 11.02
CA SER A 76 6.60 -2.07 12.21
C SER A 76 5.41 -2.95 11.86
N LEU A 77 4.53 -2.47 10.98
CA LEU A 77 3.33 -3.21 10.57
C LEU A 77 3.69 -4.51 9.85
N LYS A 78 4.66 -4.44 8.91
CA LYS A 78 5.14 -5.62 8.18
C LYS A 78 5.86 -6.60 9.10
N ALA A 79 6.71 -6.11 10.02
CA ALA A 79 7.35 -6.96 11.01
C ALA A 79 6.33 -7.70 11.89
N ARG A 80 5.29 -6.99 12.35
CA ARG A 80 4.18 -7.58 13.12
C ARG A 80 3.40 -8.62 12.31
N ALA A 81 3.09 -8.33 11.05
CA ALA A 81 2.40 -9.28 10.17
C ALA A 81 3.23 -10.55 9.98
N PHE A 82 4.52 -10.41 9.68
CA PHE A 82 5.41 -11.54 9.46
C PHE A 82 5.68 -12.35 10.73
N GLN A 83 5.82 -11.72 11.89
CA GLN A 83 5.91 -12.45 13.15
C GLN A 83 4.69 -13.34 13.38
N ARG A 84 3.49 -12.87 13.03
CA ARG A 84 2.27 -13.66 13.17
C ARG A 84 2.14 -14.79 12.15
N ILE A 85 2.72 -14.64 10.95
CA ILE A 85 2.67 -15.65 9.88
C ILE A 85 3.76 -16.71 10.06
N PHE A 86 5.01 -16.30 10.29
CA PHE A 86 6.18 -17.18 10.24
C PHE A 86 6.79 -17.50 11.61
N GLY A 87 6.31 -16.89 12.69
CA GLY A 87 6.92 -17.02 14.02
C GLY A 87 8.32 -16.39 14.13
N ALA A 88 8.84 -15.78 13.05
CA ALA A 88 10.18 -15.21 12.98
C ALA A 88 10.14 -13.83 12.32
N TYR A 89 10.85 -12.87 12.91
CA TYR A 89 10.89 -11.48 12.42
C TYR A 89 12.12 -11.20 11.55
N ILE A 90 13.22 -11.93 11.73
CA ILE A 90 14.54 -11.57 11.17
C ILE A 90 14.59 -11.77 9.65
N THR A 91 14.19 -12.95 9.14
CA THR A 91 14.32 -13.28 7.72
C THR A 91 13.44 -12.40 6.82
N PRO A 92 12.15 -12.18 7.13
CA PRO A 92 11.30 -11.30 6.33
C PRO A 92 11.72 -9.82 6.45
N PHE A 93 12.22 -9.41 7.61
CA PHE A 93 12.78 -8.07 7.81
C PHE A 93 14.06 -7.87 6.97
N PHE A 94 14.95 -8.86 6.93
CA PHE A 94 16.15 -8.84 6.10
C PHE A 94 15.80 -8.78 4.61
N VAL A 95 14.82 -9.58 4.16
CA VAL A 95 14.30 -9.54 2.78
C VAL A 95 13.71 -8.16 2.45
N MET A 96 12.99 -7.52 3.37
CA MET A 96 12.47 -6.16 3.15
C MET A 96 13.58 -5.10 3.05
N VAL A 97 14.62 -5.20 3.88
CA VAL A 97 15.79 -4.32 3.78
C VAL A 97 16.53 -4.59 2.46
N CYS A 98 16.65 -5.83 2.00
CA CYS A 98 17.29 -6.12 0.73
C CYS A 98 16.48 -5.65 -0.49
N LEU A 99 15.14 -5.77 -0.47
CA LEU A 99 14.28 -5.52 -1.63
C LEU A 99 13.76 -4.08 -1.74
N SER A 100 13.58 -3.38 -0.63
CA SER A 100 12.88 -2.08 -0.62
C SER A 100 13.79 -0.90 -0.29
N TYR A 101 15.02 -1.15 0.17
CA TYR A 101 15.82 -0.13 0.84
C TYR A 101 16.74 0.69 -0.08
N PHE A 102 16.94 0.23 -1.32
CA PHE A 102 17.76 0.93 -2.32
C PHE A 102 16.97 1.87 -3.24
N SER A 103 15.64 1.81 -3.21
CA SER A 103 14.78 2.66 -4.04
C SER A 103 14.12 3.74 -3.20
N HIS A 104 14.68 4.94 -3.22
CA HIS A 104 14.31 6.08 -2.36
C HIS A 104 13.02 6.82 -2.76
N GLU A 105 12.11 6.23 -3.52
CA GLU A 105 10.90 6.94 -3.94
C GLU A 105 9.88 7.02 -2.79
N PHE A 106 9.46 8.23 -2.41
CA PHE A 106 8.55 8.43 -1.27
C PHE A 106 7.15 7.83 -1.51
N ALA A 107 6.74 7.65 -2.76
CA ALA A 107 5.57 6.84 -3.10
C ALA A 107 5.67 5.41 -2.56
N GLN A 108 6.88 4.84 -2.53
CA GLN A 108 7.13 3.49 -2.01
C GLN A 108 7.01 3.43 -0.48
N ILE A 109 7.23 4.54 0.24
CA ILE A 109 7.01 4.58 1.70
C ILE A 109 5.51 4.50 2.03
N ARG A 110 4.67 5.26 1.32
CA ARG A 110 3.21 5.19 1.48
C ARG A 110 2.67 3.81 1.11
N LEU A 111 3.14 3.27 -0.02
CA LEU A 111 2.85 1.89 -0.44
C LEU A 111 3.31 0.86 0.61
N ALA A 112 4.49 1.05 1.22
CA ALA A 112 5.02 0.14 2.24
C ALA A 112 4.16 0.10 3.51
N ILE A 113 3.59 1.24 3.93
CA ILE A 113 2.62 1.31 5.03
C ILE A 113 1.34 0.57 4.65
N ALA A 114 0.80 0.88 3.47
CA ALA A 114 -0.43 0.26 2.98
C ALA A 114 -0.30 -1.26 2.90
N LEU A 115 0.83 -1.78 2.37
CA LEU A 115 1.13 -3.21 2.33
C LEU A 115 1.18 -3.85 3.73
N GLY A 116 1.73 -3.16 4.72
CA GLY A 116 1.74 -3.63 6.10
C GLY A 116 0.33 -3.84 6.66
N PHE A 117 -0.56 -2.88 6.43
CA PHE A 117 -1.96 -3.02 6.79
C PHE A 117 -2.70 -4.08 5.97
N SER A 118 -2.43 -4.18 4.67
CA SER A 118 -2.99 -5.23 3.81
C SER A 118 -2.64 -6.62 4.32
N PHE A 119 -1.40 -6.88 4.74
CA PHE A 119 -1.05 -8.18 5.32
C PHE A 119 -1.75 -8.45 6.66
N LEU A 120 -1.92 -7.42 7.50
CA LEU A 120 -2.70 -7.57 8.73
C LEU A 120 -4.18 -7.82 8.42
N ALA A 121 -4.75 -7.16 7.43
CA ALA A 121 -6.11 -7.38 6.96
C ALA A 121 -6.29 -8.83 6.50
N LEU A 122 -5.42 -9.31 5.60
CA LEU A 122 -5.41 -10.68 5.11
C LEU A 122 -5.34 -11.72 6.25
N LEU A 123 -4.52 -11.45 7.26
CA LEU A 123 -4.42 -12.33 8.42
C LEU A 123 -5.71 -12.35 9.24
N GLU A 124 -6.34 -11.21 9.48
CA GLU A 124 -7.57 -11.14 10.27
C GLU A 124 -8.76 -11.77 9.53
N ILE A 125 -8.86 -11.63 8.20
CA ILE A 125 -9.90 -12.30 7.40
C ILE A 125 -9.73 -13.82 7.37
N CYS A 126 -8.49 -14.32 7.24
CA CYS A 126 -8.19 -15.75 7.38
C CYS A 126 -8.57 -16.30 8.76
N ASN A 127 -8.45 -15.47 9.81
CA ASN A 127 -8.88 -15.80 11.17
C ASN A 127 -10.37 -15.56 11.45
N GLY A 128 -11.17 -15.20 10.44
CA GLY A 128 -12.60 -14.91 10.57
C GLY A 128 -12.96 -13.60 11.29
N LYS A 129 -11.97 -12.75 11.61
CA LYS A 129 -12.15 -11.49 12.37
C LYS A 129 -12.52 -10.33 11.43
N LYS A 130 -13.73 -10.38 10.88
CA LYS A 130 -14.23 -9.45 9.83
C LYS A 130 -14.13 -7.96 10.18
N VAL A 131 -14.42 -7.58 11.42
CA VAL A 131 -14.33 -6.17 11.87
C VAL A 131 -12.89 -5.67 11.83
N ARG A 132 -11.93 -6.48 12.30
CA ARG A 132 -10.51 -6.12 12.28
C ARG A 132 -9.95 -6.08 10.86
N TRP A 133 -10.39 -7.01 10.01
CA TRP A 133 -10.11 -6.95 8.58
C TRP A 133 -10.58 -5.60 7.99
N LEU A 134 -11.83 -5.20 8.22
CA LEU A 134 -12.37 -3.94 7.70
C LEU A 134 -11.54 -2.73 8.16
N ILE A 135 -11.19 -2.67 9.45
CA ILE A 135 -10.37 -1.58 10.01
C ILE A 135 -9.01 -1.52 9.30
N TYR A 136 -8.30 -2.65 9.19
CA TYR A 136 -6.99 -2.66 8.53
C TYR A 136 -7.08 -2.36 7.03
N SER A 137 -8.13 -2.82 6.35
CA SER A 137 -8.40 -2.50 4.95
C SER A 137 -8.64 -1.01 4.74
N MET A 138 -9.45 -0.37 5.59
CA MET A 138 -9.67 1.08 5.54
C MET A 138 -8.37 1.86 5.79
N LEU A 139 -7.54 1.40 6.74
CA LEU A 139 -6.24 1.99 6.99
C LEU A 139 -5.30 1.85 5.79
N ALA A 140 -5.27 0.67 5.13
CA ALA A 140 -4.45 0.45 3.95
C ALA A 140 -4.84 1.41 2.81
N VAL A 141 -6.13 1.50 2.48
CA VAL A 141 -6.66 2.41 1.45
C VAL A 141 -6.38 3.86 1.78
N GLY A 142 -6.50 4.25 3.05
CA GLY A 142 -6.25 5.62 3.48
C GLY A 142 -4.78 6.06 3.37
N PHE A 143 -3.83 5.12 3.41
CA PHE A 143 -2.40 5.40 3.17
C PHE A 143 -1.99 5.27 1.71
N HIS A 144 -2.74 4.51 0.91
CA HIS A 144 -2.50 4.40 -0.52
C HIS A 144 -3.74 3.90 -1.26
N ALA A 145 -4.32 4.72 -2.15
CA ALA A 145 -5.57 4.41 -2.85
C ALA A 145 -5.56 3.05 -3.57
N SER A 146 -4.44 2.62 -4.17
CA SER A 146 -4.36 1.34 -4.90
C SER A 146 -4.56 0.11 -4.01
N ALA A 147 -4.44 0.23 -2.68
CA ALA A 147 -4.76 -0.84 -1.74
C ALA A 147 -6.24 -1.26 -1.80
N ILE A 148 -7.12 -0.45 -2.40
CA ILE A 148 -8.53 -0.84 -2.65
C ILE A 148 -8.63 -2.12 -3.47
N LEU A 149 -7.66 -2.36 -4.37
CA LEU A 149 -7.61 -3.58 -5.14
C LEU A 149 -7.45 -4.79 -4.23
N VAL A 150 -6.56 -4.71 -3.25
CA VAL A 150 -6.35 -5.79 -2.27
C VAL A 150 -7.65 -6.12 -1.52
N VAL A 151 -8.38 -5.09 -1.08
CA VAL A 151 -9.69 -5.26 -0.45
C VAL A 151 -10.65 -6.03 -1.34
N ILE A 152 -10.71 -5.65 -2.62
CA ILE A 152 -11.54 -6.32 -3.62
C ILE A 152 -11.13 -7.80 -3.80
N PHE A 153 -9.83 -8.09 -3.87
CA PHE A 153 -9.30 -9.46 -3.96
C PHE A 153 -9.59 -10.30 -2.71
N GLU A 154 -9.77 -9.67 -1.54
CA GLU A 154 -10.08 -10.32 -0.27
C GLU A 154 -11.59 -10.52 -0.05
N LEU A 155 -12.46 -9.77 -0.73
CA LEU A 155 -13.94 -9.91 -0.62
C LEU A 155 -14.43 -11.36 -0.78
N PRO A 156 -13.93 -12.19 -1.73
CA PRO A 156 -14.38 -13.57 -1.87
C PRO A 156 -14.12 -14.39 -0.61
N MET A 157 -13.08 -14.07 0.16
CA MET A 157 -12.75 -14.75 1.40
C MET A 157 -13.76 -14.44 2.51
N LEU A 158 -14.41 -13.27 2.50
CA LEU A 158 -15.48 -12.92 3.47
C LEU A 158 -16.73 -13.76 3.29
N PHE A 159 -17.04 -14.10 2.04
CA PHE A 159 -18.25 -14.81 1.64
C PHE A 159 -18.03 -16.32 1.45
N GLY A 160 -16.84 -16.83 1.77
CA GLY A 160 -16.50 -18.24 1.57
C GLY A 160 -16.39 -18.65 0.09
N LEU A 161 -16.24 -17.69 -0.81
CA LEU A 161 -16.15 -17.87 -2.27
C LEU A 161 -14.71 -18.06 -2.75
N GLN A 162 -13.84 -18.64 -1.90
CA GLN A 162 -12.40 -18.79 -2.15
C GLN A 162 -12.11 -19.55 -3.46
N ARG A 163 -12.97 -20.51 -3.83
CA ARG A 163 -12.86 -21.25 -5.11
C ARG A 163 -12.96 -20.37 -6.36
N TYR A 164 -13.57 -19.19 -6.24
CA TYR A 164 -13.76 -18.23 -7.33
C TYR A 164 -12.76 -17.07 -7.29
N GLN A 165 -11.82 -17.07 -6.34
CA GLN A 165 -10.88 -15.97 -6.16
C GLN A 165 -10.09 -15.70 -7.43
N TRP A 166 -9.67 -16.73 -8.17
CA TRP A 166 -8.96 -16.56 -9.45
C TRP A 166 -9.83 -15.89 -10.53
N ILE A 167 -11.12 -16.23 -10.61
CA ILE A 167 -12.04 -15.63 -11.60
C ILE A 167 -12.23 -14.15 -11.27
N ILE A 168 -12.44 -13.85 -10.00
CA ILE A 168 -12.61 -12.48 -9.52
C ILE A 168 -11.33 -11.68 -9.74
N SER A 169 -10.16 -12.30 -9.52
CA SER A 169 -8.86 -11.73 -9.82
C SER A 169 -8.71 -11.33 -11.28
N VAL A 170 -9.00 -12.27 -12.18
CA VAL A 170 -8.92 -12.05 -13.63
C VAL A 170 -9.94 -10.99 -14.08
N PHE A 171 -11.18 -11.09 -13.60
CA PHE A 171 -12.22 -10.12 -13.91
C PHE A 171 -11.83 -8.70 -13.47
N MET A 172 -11.28 -8.52 -12.27
CA MET A 172 -10.86 -7.21 -11.79
C MET A 172 -9.69 -6.64 -12.58
N LEU A 173 -8.73 -7.47 -12.99
CA LEU A 173 -7.66 -7.02 -13.88
C LEU A 173 -8.20 -6.56 -15.25
N LEU A 174 -9.19 -7.27 -15.80
CA LEU A 174 -9.86 -6.87 -17.03
C LEU A 174 -10.64 -5.55 -16.86
N VAL A 175 -11.31 -5.36 -15.72
CA VAL A 175 -11.99 -4.10 -15.39
C VAL A 175 -11.00 -2.95 -15.29
N ILE A 176 -9.88 -3.12 -14.58
CA ILE A 176 -8.83 -2.10 -14.47
C ILE A 176 -8.26 -1.76 -15.84
N ALA A 177 -7.94 -2.78 -16.65
CA ALA A 177 -7.45 -2.59 -18.01
C ALA A 177 -8.46 -1.84 -18.89
N GLY A 178 -9.74 -2.20 -18.78
CA GLY A 178 -10.83 -1.54 -19.49
C GLY A 178 -11.01 -0.08 -19.07
N VAL A 179 -11.04 0.20 -17.77
CA VAL A 179 -11.13 1.56 -17.22
C VAL A 179 -9.96 2.41 -17.66
N GLY A 180 -8.73 1.90 -17.59
CA GLY A 180 -7.56 2.64 -18.05
C GLY A 180 -7.60 2.95 -19.55
N ASN A 181 -8.11 2.03 -20.37
CA ASN A 181 -8.29 2.29 -21.80
C ASN A 181 -9.37 3.36 -22.06
N ILE A 182 -10.50 3.31 -21.34
CA ILE A 182 -11.54 4.35 -21.42
C ILE A 182 -10.98 5.71 -21.01
N LEU A 183 -10.26 5.79 -19.89
CA LEU A 183 -9.66 7.04 -19.40
C LEU A 183 -8.60 7.60 -20.37
N SER A 184 -7.77 6.76 -20.98
CA SER A 184 -6.83 7.16 -22.03
C SER A 184 -7.54 7.73 -23.26
N GLN A 185 -8.66 7.11 -23.68
CA GLN A 185 -9.48 7.65 -24.77
C GLN A 185 -10.15 8.97 -24.39
N MET A 186 -10.67 9.10 -23.17
CA MET A 186 -11.24 10.36 -22.67
C MET A 186 -10.19 11.47 -22.58
N GLY A 187 -8.93 11.14 -22.27
CA GLY A 187 -7.80 12.07 -22.28
C GLY A 187 -7.54 12.72 -23.64
N LYS A 188 -7.96 12.07 -24.75
CA LYS A 188 -7.90 12.68 -26.09
C LYS A 188 -8.93 13.79 -26.29
N PHE A 189 -10.00 13.80 -25.49
CA PHE A 189 -11.11 14.76 -25.59
C PHE A 189 -11.05 15.85 -24.51
N ASP A 190 -10.51 15.55 -23.32
CA ASP A 190 -10.30 16.54 -22.26
C ASP A 190 -8.90 16.36 -21.65
N GLY A 191 -8.01 17.34 -21.90
CA GLY A 191 -6.63 17.32 -21.42
C GLY A 191 -6.51 17.33 -19.89
N ARG A 192 -7.55 17.73 -19.16
CA ARG A 192 -7.58 17.65 -17.69
C ARG A 192 -7.62 16.19 -17.22
N VAL A 193 -8.21 15.29 -18.01
CA VAL A 193 -8.19 13.84 -17.70
C VAL A 193 -6.75 13.31 -17.76
N LEU A 194 -5.89 13.86 -18.63
CA LEU A 194 -4.48 13.48 -18.68
C LEU A 194 -3.69 13.91 -17.43
N GLU A 195 -4.07 15.01 -16.76
CA GLU A 195 -3.48 15.39 -15.47
C GLU A 195 -3.79 14.37 -14.35
N TYR A 196 -4.97 13.76 -14.37
CA TYR A 196 -5.37 12.75 -13.37
C TYR A 196 -4.89 11.33 -13.71
N VAL A 197 -4.71 11.05 -15.00
CA VAL A 197 -4.28 9.74 -15.49
C VAL A 197 -2.74 9.65 -15.52
N GLY A 198 -2.03 10.78 -15.64
CA GLY A 198 -0.57 10.83 -15.79
C GLY A 198 -0.13 10.55 -17.23
N GLU A 199 1.03 11.09 -17.62
CA GLU A 199 1.49 11.11 -19.02
C GLU A 199 1.72 9.71 -19.66
N HIS A 200 1.68 8.61 -18.91
CA HIS A 200 2.13 7.28 -19.35
C HIS A 200 1.13 6.16 -19.03
N PHE A 201 -0.11 6.26 -19.52
CA PHE A 201 -1.13 5.20 -19.40
C PHE A 201 -1.33 4.40 -20.69
N ASP A 202 -0.27 4.19 -21.46
CA ASP A 202 -0.26 3.15 -22.49
C ASP A 202 -0.12 1.78 -21.82
N MET A 203 -1.24 1.25 -21.32
CA MET A 203 -1.31 -0.15 -20.90
C MET A 203 -1.15 -1.03 -22.14
N THR A 204 0.07 -1.50 -22.36
CA THR A 204 0.34 -2.45 -23.44
C THR A 204 -0.28 -3.80 -23.13
N VAL A 205 -0.62 -4.57 -24.18
CA VAL A 205 -1.08 -5.95 -24.04
C VAL A 205 -0.08 -6.79 -23.22
N SER A 206 1.21 -6.51 -23.33
CA SER A 206 2.26 -7.15 -22.52
C SER A 206 2.13 -6.84 -21.03
N MET A 207 1.79 -5.61 -20.63
CA MET A 207 1.55 -5.26 -19.23
C MET A 207 0.34 -6.03 -18.66
N VAL A 208 -0.74 -6.15 -19.43
CA VAL A 208 -1.94 -6.89 -19.02
C VAL A 208 -1.65 -8.38 -18.88
N LEU A 209 -0.93 -8.98 -19.83
CA LEU A 209 -0.53 -10.39 -19.77
C LEU A 209 0.40 -10.68 -18.58
N VAL A 210 1.37 -9.79 -18.32
CA VAL A 210 2.26 -9.90 -17.16
C VAL A 210 1.48 -9.74 -15.85
N ALA A 211 0.50 -8.84 -15.77
CA ALA A 211 -0.35 -8.67 -14.60
C ALA A 211 -1.24 -9.90 -14.36
N LEU A 212 -1.86 -10.45 -15.42
CA LEU A 212 -2.65 -11.69 -15.36
C LEU A 212 -1.79 -12.87 -14.89
N PHE A 213 -0.61 -13.05 -15.47
CA PHE A 213 0.33 -14.09 -15.05
C PHE A 213 0.73 -13.94 -13.58
N LYS A 214 1.17 -12.74 -13.16
CA LYS A 214 1.56 -12.46 -11.77
C LYS A 214 0.40 -12.70 -10.79
N SER A 215 -0.82 -12.28 -11.15
CA SER A 215 -1.99 -12.48 -10.30
C SER A 215 -2.42 -13.95 -10.20
N GLY A 216 -2.29 -14.72 -11.28
CA GLY A 216 -2.50 -16.17 -11.29
C GLY A 216 -1.51 -16.89 -10.37
N VAL A 217 -0.21 -16.56 -10.48
CA VAL A 217 0.83 -17.10 -9.59
C VAL A 217 0.56 -16.74 -8.13
N LEU A 218 0.26 -15.48 -7.83
CA LEU A 218 -0.05 -15.02 -6.47
C LEU A 218 -1.29 -15.70 -5.89
N SER A 219 -2.36 -15.84 -6.68
CA SER A 219 -3.59 -16.51 -6.25
C SER A 219 -3.35 -17.99 -5.97
N TYR A 220 -2.55 -18.65 -6.81
CA TYR A 220 -2.14 -20.05 -6.62
C TYR A 220 -1.29 -20.23 -5.35
N MET A 221 -0.28 -19.37 -5.14
CA MET A 221 0.54 -19.39 -3.93
C MET A 221 -0.28 -19.11 -2.66
N ALA A 222 -1.22 -18.16 -2.71
CA ALA A 222 -2.11 -17.87 -1.59
C ALA A 222 -3.00 -19.08 -1.25
N ALA A 223 -3.57 -19.74 -2.26
CA ALA A 223 -4.37 -20.96 -2.06
C ALA A 223 -3.54 -22.09 -1.41
N ILE A 224 -2.30 -22.29 -1.86
CA ILE A 224 -1.36 -23.26 -1.25
C ILE A 224 -1.07 -22.90 0.20
N LEU A 225 -0.75 -21.63 0.50
CA LEU A 225 -0.45 -21.20 1.87
C LEU A 225 -1.64 -21.36 2.80
N VAL A 226 -2.87 -21.10 2.32
CA VAL A 226 -4.10 -21.37 3.08
C VAL A 226 -4.28 -22.87 3.31
N ALA A 227 -3.99 -23.72 2.31
CA ALA A 227 -4.07 -25.17 2.46
C ALA A 227 -3.02 -25.71 3.45
N LEU A 228 -1.77 -25.24 3.37
CA LEU A 228 -0.67 -25.65 4.25
C LEU A 228 -0.84 -25.14 5.68
N SER A 229 -1.31 -23.90 5.86
CA SER A 229 -1.58 -23.37 7.21
C SER A 229 -2.67 -24.18 7.92
N ARG A 230 -3.70 -24.68 7.22
CA ARG A 230 -4.68 -25.60 7.81
C ARG A 230 -4.06 -26.94 8.25
N PHE A 231 -2.96 -27.35 7.64
CA PHE A 231 -2.26 -28.60 7.97
C PHE A 231 -1.39 -28.46 9.23
N VAL A 232 -0.72 -27.33 9.41
CA VAL A 232 0.20 -27.07 10.54
C VAL A 232 -0.55 -26.90 11.88
N TRP A 233 -1.83 -26.57 11.87
CA TRP A 233 -2.65 -26.45 13.09
C TRP A 233 -3.41 -27.74 13.46
N LEU A 234 -3.25 -28.82 12.69
CA LEU A 234 -3.81 -30.16 12.97
C LEU A 234 -2.77 -31.18 13.47
N THR A 235 -1.51 -30.75 13.64
CA THR A 235 -0.41 -31.49 14.25
C THR A 235 0.10 -30.75 15.47
#